data_AF-A0A1Q8DHZ5-F1
#
_entry.id   AF-A0A1Q8DHZ5-F1
#
_cell.length_a   1.000
_cell.length_b   1.000
_cell.length_c   1.000
_cell.angle_alpha   90.00
_cell.angle_beta   90.00
_cell.angle_gamma   90.00
#
_symmetry.space_group_name_H-M   'P 1'
#
loop_
_entity.id
_entity.type
_entity.pdbx_description
1 polymer ?
#
loop_
_entity_poly.entity_id
_entity_poly.type
_entity_poly.pdbx_seq_one_letter_code
_entity_poly.pdbx_strand_id
1 'polypeptide(L)'
;FLHPGQSAKLYIDDQYVGWLGQLHPNTAKQLDLPATWVAQLSLAPLLTLVREQHTITTPSKFPQVRRDIAILVDSDISLQT
;
A
#
# COMPACT_ATOMS: atom_id res chain seq x y z
N PHE A 1 8.38 -10.89 -12.49
CA PHE A 1 9.08 -11.58 -11.39
C PHE A 1 8.26 -11.58 -10.10
N LEU A 2 7.28 -10.70 -9.91
CA LEU A 2 6.33 -10.76 -8.79
C LEU A 2 5.15 -11.69 -9.08
N HIS A 3 4.45 -12.11 -8.03
CA HIS A 3 3.19 -12.83 -8.09
C HIS A 3 2.06 -11.91 -8.60
N PRO A 4 1.29 -12.31 -9.64
CA PRO A 4 0.33 -11.43 -10.31
C PRO A 4 -0.83 -10.97 -9.42
N GLY A 5 -1.36 -11.87 -8.57
CA GLY A 5 -2.47 -11.53 -7.65
C GLY A 5 -2.03 -11.04 -6.26
N GLN A 6 -0.72 -10.88 -6.02
CA GLN A 6 -0.18 -10.49 -4.72
C GLN A 6 0.92 -9.44 -4.91
N SER A 7 0.61 -8.42 -5.71
CA SER A 7 1.50 -7.30 -5.97
C SER A 7 0.70 -6.02 -6.17
N ALA A 8 1.33 -4.90 -5.82
CA ALA A 8 0.76 -3.57 -5.93
C ALA A 8 1.82 -2.60 -6.45
N LYS A 9 1.36 -1.65 -7.26
CA LYS A 9 2.12 -0.45 -7.59
C LYS A 9 1.79 0.61 -6.55
N LEU A 10 2.80 1.36 -6.14
CA LEU A 10 2.68 2.40 -5.13
C LEU A 10 2.69 3.76 -5.81
N TYR A 11 1.72 4.60 -5.43
CA TYR A 11 1.54 5.94 -5.95
C TYR A 11 1.38 6.93 -4.79
N ILE A 12 1.91 8.14 -4.96
CA ILE A 12 1.67 9.28 -4.08
C ILE A 12 1.23 10.43 -4.99
N ASP A 13 0.05 11.00 -4.76
CA ASP A 13 -0.52 12.05 -5.60
C ASP A 13 -0.46 11.69 -7.12
N ASP A 14 -0.90 10.47 -7.46
CA ASP A 14 -0.84 9.84 -8.80
C ASP A 14 0.57 9.63 -9.39
N GLN A 15 1.62 10.02 -8.67
CA GLN A 15 3.00 9.79 -9.06
C GLN A 15 3.46 8.40 -8.63
N TYR A 16 3.91 7.59 -9.58
CA TYR A 16 4.48 6.26 -9.29
C TYR A 16 5.76 6.39 -8.45
N VAL A 17 5.76 5.75 -7.28
CA VAL A 17 6.91 5.77 -6.35
C VAL A 17 7.56 4.41 -6.18
N GLY A 18 6.96 3.33 -6.69
CA GLY A 18 7.55 2.01 -6.57
C GLY A 18 6.54 0.87 -6.60
N TRP A 19 6.95 -0.27 -6.09
CA TRP A 19 6.12 -1.48 -6.05
C TRP A 19 6.40 -2.30 -4.79
N LEU A 20 5.43 -3.14 -4.47
CA LEU A 20 5.42 -4.09 -3.36
C LEU A 20 4.79 -5.37 -3.87
N GLY A 21 5.31 -6.54 -3.48
CA GLY A 21 4.61 -7.78 -3.76
C GLY A 21 5.36 -9.03 -3.34
N GLN A 22 4.67 -10.16 -3.42
CA GLN A 22 5.29 -11.45 -3.24
C GLN A 22 6.17 -11.77 -4.46
N LEU A 23 7.36 -12.30 -4.23
CA LEU A 23 8.17 -12.87 -5.30
C LEU A 23 7.41 -14.03 -5.96
N HIS A 24 7.49 -14.15 -7.28
CA HIS A 24 6.81 -15.24 -7.99
C HIS A 24 7.30 -16.60 -7.47
N PRO A 25 6.41 -17.58 -7.20
CA PRO A 25 6.80 -18.86 -6.59
C PRO A 25 7.93 -19.59 -7.34
N ASN A 26 7.93 -19.52 -8.68
CA ASN A 26 9.01 -20.10 -9.48
C ASN A 26 10.36 -19.44 -9.22
N THR A 27 10.40 -18.11 -9.07
CA THR A 27 11.63 -17.37 -8.79
C THR A 27 12.11 -17.61 -7.36
N ALA A 28 11.20 -17.65 -6.38
CA ALA A 28 11.53 -18.00 -5.00
C ALA A 28 12.17 -19.41 -4.93
N LYS A 29 11.57 -20.41 -5.59
CA LYS A 29 12.13 -21.76 -5.68
C LYS A 29 13.51 -21.82 -6.32
N GLN A 30 13.72 -21.09 -7.42
CA GLN A 30 15.03 -21.04 -8.10
C GLN A 30 16.13 -20.45 -7.23
N LEU A 31 15.77 -19.58 -6.28
CA LEU A 31 16.71 -18.93 -5.35
C LEU A 31 16.79 -19.63 -3.99
N ASP A 32 16.14 -20.78 -3.82
CA ASP A 32 16.00 -21.50 -2.54
C ASP A 32 15.44 -20.61 -1.41
N LEU A 33 14.48 -19.76 -1.76
CA LEU A 33 13.82 -18.84 -0.85
C LEU A 33 12.44 -19.37 -0.45
N PRO A 34 12.01 -19.13 0.81
CA PRO A 34 10.64 -19.35 1.23
C PRO A 34 9.68 -18.35 0.55
N ALA A 35 8.42 -18.29 0.98
CA ALA A 35 7.50 -17.23 0.55
C ALA A 35 8.06 -15.85 0.93
N THR A 36 8.66 -15.17 -0.04
CA THR A 36 9.37 -13.90 0.17
C THR A 36 8.60 -12.73 -0.40
N TRP A 37 8.53 -11.66 0.39
CA TRP A 37 7.96 -10.37 -0.03
C TRP A 37 9.08 -9.38 -0.30
N VAL A 38 8.92 -8.63 -1.37
CA VAL A 38 9.91 -7.66 -1.85
C VAL A 38 9.21 -6.34 -2.14
N ALA A 39 9.96 -5.25 -2.00
CA ALA A 39 9.50 -3.92 -2.38
C ALA A 39 10.67 -3.13 -2.95
N GLN A 40 10.35 -2.19 -3.83
CA GLN A 40 11.29 -1.21 -4.32
C GLN A 40 10.62 0.15 -4.29
N LEU A 41 11.33 1.13 -3.77
CA LEU A 41 10.91 2.51 -3.70
C LEU A 41 11.92 3.40 -4.40
N SER A 42 11.42 4.33 -5.19
CA SER A 42 12.24 5.34 -5.87
C SER A 42 12.55 6.46 -4.87
N LEU A 43 13.83 6.66 -4.54
CA LEU A 43 14.22 7.64 -3.53
C LEU A 43 14.00 9.09 -3.99
N ALA A 44 14.37 9.42 -5.23
CA ALA A 44 14.24 10.76 -5.78
C ALA A 44 12.81 11.35 -5.65
N PRO A 45 11.73 10.68 -6.12
CA PRO A 45 10.38 11.22 -5.98
C PRO A 45 9.93 11.31 -4.53
N LEU A 46 10.34 10.37 -3.67
CA LEU A 46 10.02 10.43 -2.24
C LEU A 46 10.63 11.65 -1.55
N LEU A 47 11.87 12.01 -1.90
CA LEU A 47 12.54 13.20 -1.36
C LEU A 47 11.89 14.49 -1.84
N THR A 48 11.39 14.53 -3.09
CA THR A 48 10.69 15.70 -3.63
C THR A 48 9.30 15.86 -3.02
N LEU A 49 8.63 14.75 -2.67
CA LEU A 49 7.28 14.74 -2.08
C LEU A 49 7.27 14.92 -0.55
N VAL A 50 8.41 15.22 0.07
CA VAL A 50 8.47 15.53 1.50
C VAL A 50 7.59 16.74 1.77
N ARG A 51 6.43 16.51 2.39
CA ARG A 51 5.51 17.57 2.81
C ARG A 51 6.09 18.26 4.04
N GLU A 52 6.14 19.59 4.00
CA GLU A 52 6.52 20.39 5.17
C GLU A 52 5.46 20.28 6.27
N GLN A 53 5.98 20.27 7.51
CA GLN A 53 5.37 20.32 8.84
C GLN A 53 3.89 19.92 9.01
N HIS A 54 3.71 18.88 9.83
CA HIS A 54 2.43 18.51 10.42
C HIS A 54 1.72 19.74 11.02
N THR A 55 0.54 20.06 10.47
CA THR A 55 -0.35 21.04 11.11
C THR A 55 -0.83 20.46 12.44
N ILE A 56 -0.60 21.20 13.53
CA ILE A 56 -1.13 20.81 14.84
C ILE A 56 -2.65 21.04 14.82
N THR A 57 -3.41 19.96 14.75
CA THR A 57 -4.86 19.99 14.93
C THR A 57 -5.20 19.76 16.39
N THR A 58 -6.04 20.64 16.96
CA THR A 58 -6.54 20.46 18.33
C THR A 58 -7.47 19.24 18.41
N PRO A 59 -7.38 18.43 19.48
CA PRO A 59 -8.28 17.31 19.65
C PRO A 59 -9.72 17.78 19.83
N SER A 60 -10.67 17.01 19.32
CA SER A 60 -12.10 17.27 19.54
C SER A 60 -12.40 17.28 21.04
N LYS A 61 -13.20 18.26 21.49
CA LYS A 61 -13.71 18.32 22.86
C LYS A 61 -14.92 17.43 23.09
N PHE A 62 -15.43 16.78 22.04
CA PHE A 62 -16.67 16.01 22.04
C PHE A 62 -16.40 14.53 21.71
N PRO A 63 -17.22 13.60 22.24
CA PRO A 63 -17.08 12.18 21.98
C PRO A 63 -17.32 11.85 20.50
N GLN A 64 -16.57 10.88 19.98
CA GLN A 64 -16.79 10.32 18.65
C GLN A 64 -18.00 9.38 18.65
N VAL A 65 -18.86 9.48 17.63
CA VAL A 65 -19.92 8.50 17.37
C VAL A 65 -19.46 7.60 16.22
N ARG A 66 -19.41 6.29 16.46
CA ARG A 66 -19.09 5.28 15.44
C ARG A 66 -20.36 4.51 15.06
N ARG A 67 -20.49 4.18 13.77
CA ARG A 67 -21.53 3.30 13.25
C ARG A 67 -20.88 2.27 12.35
N ASP A 68 -21.36 1.03 12.44
CA ASP A 68 -20.93 -0.04 11.57
C ASP A 68 -21.99 -0.24 10.48
N ILE A 69 -21.56 -0.57 9.27
CA ILE A 69 -22.42 -0.85 8.13
C ILE A 69 -21.93 -2.12 7.44
N ALA A 70 -22.87 -2.90 6.88
CA ALA A 70 -22.58 -4.06 6.06
C ALA A 70 -23.12 -3.81 4.65
N ILE A 71 -22.27 -3.99 3.64
CA ILE A 71 -22.59 -3.76 2.22
C ILE A 71 -22.23 -5.03 1.46
N LEU A 72 -23.15 -5.51 0.62
CA LEU A 72 -22.90 -6.60 -0.31
C LEU A 72 -22.37 -6.03 -1.63
N VAL A 73 -21.20 -6.50 -2.06
CA VAL A 73 -20.53 -6.12 -3.31
C VAL A 73 -19.94 -7.36 -3.97
N ASP A 74 -19.64 -7.27 -5.27
CA ASP A 74 -18.89 -8.32 -5.99
C ASP A 74 -17.46 -8.47 -5.44
N SER A 75 -16.90 -9.68 -5.55
CA SER A 75 -15.53 -10.00 -5.09
C SER A 75 -14.43 -9.22 -5.80
N ASP A 76 -14.72 -8.74 -7.00
CA ASP A 76 -13.76 -8.07 -7.87
C ASP A 76 -13.67 -6.56 -7.58
N ILE A 77 -14.55 -6.05 -6.70
CA ILE A 77 -14.50 -4.66 -6.25
C ILE A 77 -13.32 -4.49 -5.29
N SER A 78 -12.36 -3.67 -5.71
CA SER A 78 -11.21 -3.32 -4.89
C SER A 78 -11.62 -2.47 -3.69
N LEU A 79 -11.20 -2.87 -2.49
CA LEU A 79 -11.31 -2.08 -1.28
C LEU A 79 -10.00 -1.31 -1.07
N GLN A 80 -10.08 0.01 -1.03
CA GLN A 80 -8.99 0.88 -0.62
C GLN A 80 -9.43 1.62 0.64
N THR A 81 -8.74 1.34 1.75
CA THR A 81 -9.02 1.94 3.07
C THR A 81 -8.17 3.17 3.31
#